data_AF-A0A699UKM2-F1
#
_entry.id   AF-A0A699UKM2-F1
#
_cell.length_a   1.000
_cell.length_b   1.000
_cell.length_c   1.000
_cell.angle_alpha   90.00
_cell.angle_beta   90.00
_cell.angle_gamma   90.00
#
_symmetry.space_group_name_H-M   'P 1'
#
loop_
_entity.id
_entity.type
_entity.pdbx_description
1 polymer ?
#
loop_
_entity_poly.entity_id
_entity_poly.type
_entity_poly.pdbx_seq_one_letter_code
_entity_poly.pdbx_strand_id
1 'polypeptide(L)'
;ESMVSVTIQQDMSSIPPMTSPIIDLTSRPESPKVHQKFKATTTETTTTTTTPPPPPAQQQSAIKAMMMKRIEELEHIMANLIQVNKDMEERLDKHMARLYMLEQLDIPQQVSKAISEVVTDAVDRAMQAPLRNRFRDLPEADMKEILHQRMWETESCKSHEDHMQLFEALEKLMNHDHSEELAQHLAEAHKK
;
A
#
# COMPACT_ATOMS: atom_id res chain seq x y z
N GLU A 1 50.55 13.44 -10.34
CA GLU A 1 49.33 12.63 -10.08
C GLU A 1 48.84 12.95 -8.67
N SER A 2 47.62 13.46 -8.55
CA SER A 2 47.03 13.88 -7.27
C SER A 2 45.79 13.03 -7.02
N MET A 3 45.86 12.12 -6.05
CA MET A 3 44.72 11.27 -5.70
C MET A 3 43.76 12.04 -4.78
N VAL A 4 42.56 12.30 -5.28
CA VAL A 4 41.45 12.85 -4.52
C VAL A 4 40.81 11.72 -3.71
N SER A 5 40.88 11.78 -2.39
CA SER A 5 40.18 10.87 -1.50
C SER A 5 38.77 11.41 -1.20
N VAL A 6 37.74 10.69 -1.63
CA VAL A 6 36.34 10.98 -1.33
C VAL A 6 35.93 10.20 -0.08
N THR A 7 35.62 10.90 1.01
CA THR A 7 35.01 10.30 2.21
C THR A 7 33.51 10.14 1.97
N ILE A 8 33.06 8.89 1.80
CA ILE A 8 31.64 8.53 1.76
C ILE A 8 31.19 8.37 3.21
N GLN A 9 30.39 9.31 3.72
CA GLN A 9 29.66 9.08 4.96
C GLN A 9 28.53 8.09 4.67
N GLN A 10 28.63 6.88 5.22
CA GLN A 10 27.49 6.00 5.33
C GLN A 10 26.64 6.52 6.49
N ASP A 11 25.53 7.16 6.12
CA ASP A 11 24.49 7.55 7.05
C ASP A 11 23.82 6.28 7.60
N MET A 12 24.27 5.82 8.77
CA MET A 12 23.66 4.71 9.49
C MET A 12 22.38 5.20 10.20
N SER A 13 21.37 5.58 9.40
CA SER A 13 20.02 5.78 9.91
C SER A 13 19.51 4.43 10.40
N SER A 14 19.70 4.17 11.69
CA SER A 14 19.19 2.99 12.38
C SER A 14 17.67 3.08 12.42
N ILE A 15 17.02 2.39 11.48
CA ILE A 15 15.60 2.09 11.56
C ILE A 15 15.41 1.31 12.87
N PRO A 16 14.65 1.82 13.85
CA PRO A 16 14.44 1.07 15.08
C PRO A 16 13.74 -0.25 14.72
N PRO A 17 14.20 -1.39 15.25
CA PRO A 17 13.51 -2.65 15.03
C PRO A 17 12.07 -2.52 15.52
N MET A 18 11.12 -3.06 14.78
CA MET A 18 9.71 -3.18 15.19
C MET A 18 9.65 -4.13 16.40
N THR A 19 9.93 -3.60 17.59
CA THR A 19 9.73 -4.30 18.85
C THR A 19 8.23 -4.44 19.09
N SER A 20 7.67 -5.56 18.64
CA SER A 20 6.44 -6.07 19.23
C SER A 20 6.72 -6.32 20.72
N PRO A 21 6.02 -5.67 21.66
CA PRO A 21 6.21 -5.95 23.07
C PRO A 21 5.77 -7.39 23.33
N ILE A 22 6.73 -8.24 23.74
CA ILE A 22 6.42 -9.58 24.23
C ILE A 22 5.76 -9.39 25.60
N ILE A 23 4.44 -9.55 25.63
CA ILE A 23 3.68 -9.51 26.89
C ILE A 23 3.94 -10.83 27.61
N ASP A 24 4.83 -10.78 28.61
CA ASP A 24 5.04 -11.91 29.52
C ASP A 24 3.86 -12.01 30.49
N LEU A 25 2.92 -12.90 30.15
CA LEU A 25 1.72 -13.21 30.95
C LEU A 25 2.03 -13.91 32.28
N THR A 26 3.30 -14.25 32.57
CA THR A 26 3.71 -14.79 33.88
C THR A 26 4.13 -13.69 34.87
N SER A 27 4.26 -12.45 34.41
CA SER A 27 4.61 -11.32 35.27
C SER A 27 3.39 -10.78 36.03
N ARG A 28 3.40 -10.94 37.36
CA ARG A 28 2.43 -10.29 38.25
C ARG A 28 2.68 -8.78 38.21
N PRO A 29 1.66 -7.93 37.94
CA PRO A 29 1.86 -6.49 37.90
C PRO A 29 2.34 -5.99 39.27
N GLU A 30 3.53 -5.37 39.31
CA GLU A 30 4.08 -4.80 40.53
C GLU A 30 3.25 -3.57 40.91
N SER A 31 2.51 -3.69 42.00
CA SER A 31 1.65 -2.62 42.52
C SER A 31 2.50 -1.40 42.92
N PRO A 32 2.02 -0.17 42.69
CA PRO A 32 2.78 1.02 43.02
C PRO A 32 3.05 1.07 44.52
N LYS A 33 4.35 1.13 44.87
CA LYS A 33 4.86 1.26 46.24
C LYS A 33 4.38 2.57 46.87
N VAL A 34 3.32 2.50 47.67
CA VAL A 34 3.08 3.46 48.77
C VAL A 34 3.36 2.72 50.06
N HIS A 35 4.62 2.71 50.50
CA HIS A 35 4.99 2.30 51.84
C HIS A 35 4.57 3.41 52.81
N GLN A 36 3.31 3.42 53.23
CA GLN A 36 2.96 4.08 54.49
C GLN A 36 3.47 3.17 55.60
N LYS A 37 4.61 3.54 56.18
CA LYS A 37 5.25 2.85 57.31
C LYS A 37 4.30 2.89 58.50
N PHE A 38 3.46 1.88 58.67
CA PHE A 38 2.70 1.68 59.90
C PHE A 38 3.68 1.41 61.04
N LYS A 39 3.82 2.37 61.97
CA LYS A 39 4.41 2.09 63.28
C LYS A 39 3.42 1.20 64.04
N ALA A 40 3.77 -0.06 64.23
CA ALA A 40 3.08 -0.92 65.17
C ALA A 40 3.51 -0.54 66.59
N THR A 41 2.65 0.18 67.31
CA THR A 41 2.70 0.27 68.77
C THR A 41 1.83 -0.85 69.31
N THR A 42 2.44 -1.88 69.88
CA THR A 42 1.74 -2.95 70.59
C THR A 42 1.19 -2.39 71.89
N THR A 43 -0.09 -2.02 71.88
CA THR A 43 -0.88 -1.77 73.09
C THR A 43 -1.66 -3.04 73.39
N GLU A 44 -1.33 -3.71 74.51
CA GLU A 44 -2.12 -4.84 75.01
C GLU A 44 -3.54 -4.36 75.30
N THR A 45 -4.49 -4.76 74.45
CA THR A 45 -5.91 -4.38 74.56
C THR A 45 -6.66 -5.53 75.23
N THR A 46 -7.02 -5.35 76.50
CA THR A 46 -7.96 -6.22 77.21
C THR A 46 -9.34 -6.09 76.58
N THR A 47 -9.84 -7.16 75.97
CA THR A 47 -11.18 -7.23 75.36
C THR A 47 -12.25 -7.21 76.44
N THR A 48 -12.82 -6.04 76.72
CA THR A 48 -14.09 -5.90 77.43
C THR A 48 -15.21 -5.77 76.39
N THR A 49 -16.00 -6.83 76.25
CA THR A 49 -17.20 -6.88 75.40
C THR A 49 -18.23 -5.87 75.89
N THR A 50 -18.24 -4.69 75.27
CA THR A 50 -19.26 -3.66 75.47
C THR A 50 -19.80 -3.29 74.10
N THR A 51 -21.08 -3.58 73.86
CA THR A 51 -21.80 -3.27 72.63
C THR A 51 -21.78 -1.75 72.37
N PRO A 52 -21.16 -1.26 71.27
CA PRO A 52 -21.13 0.17 70.99
C PRO A 52 -22.50 0.67 70.52
N PRO A 53 -22.90 1.89 70.88
CA PRO A 53 -24.13 2.51 70.38
C PRO A 53 -24.04 2.71 68.86
N PRO A 54 -25.19 2.68 68.15
CA PRO A 54 -25.21 2.88 66.70
C PRO A 54 -24.59 4.24 66.33
N PRO A 55 -23.83 4.31 65.22
CA PRO A 55 -23.19 5.55 64.79
C PRO A 55 -24.25 6.64 64.56
N PRO A 56 -23.94 7.92 64.85
CA PRO A 56 -24.89 9.02 64.67
C PRO A 56 -25.44 9.04 63.24
N ALA A 57 -26.76 9.16 63.10
CA ALA A 57 -27.45 9.13 61.80
C ALA A 57 -26.86 10.10 60.75
N GLN A 58 -26.25 11.19 61.21
CA GLN A 58 -25.57 12.20 60.39
C GLN A 58 -24.31 11.65 59.67
N GLN A 59 -23.55 10.76 60.31
CA GLN A 59 -22.38 10.11 59.69
C GLN A 59 -22.80 9.09 58.62
N GLN A 60 -23.91 8.38 58.85
CA GLN A 60 -24.45 7.44 57.87
C GLN A 60 -24.91 8.14 56.59
N SER A 61 -25.52 9.33 56.71
CA SER A 61 -25.90 10.17 55.58
C SER A 61 -24.69 10.62 54.76
N ALA A 62 -23.61 11.08 55.43
CA ALA A 62 -22.38 11.49 54.77
C ALA A 62 -21.68 10.34 54.01
N ILE A 63 -21.61 9.15 54.63
CA ILE A 63 -21.06 7.95 53.99
C ILE A 63 -21.89 7.56 52.77
N LYS A 64 -23.22 7.58 52.88
CA LYS A 64 -24.13 7.25 51.78
C LYS A 64 -24.00 8.23 50.61
N ALA A 65 -23.84 9.53 50.88
CA ALA A 65 -23.61 10.54 49.85
C ALA A 65 -22.27 10.32 49.12
N MET A 66 -21.20 9.96 49.84
CA MET A 66 -19.91 9.64 49.22
C MET A 66 -19.98 8.39 48.35
N MET A 67 -20.73 7.36 48.76
CA MET A 67 -20.95 6.16 47.93
C MET A 67 -21.71 6.51 46.65
N MET A 68 -22.79 7.31 46.74
CA MET A 68 -23.55 7.72 45.57
C MET A 68 -22.69 8.47 44.56
N LYS A 69 -21.87 9.42 45.04
CA LYS A 69 -20.93 10.15 44.17
C LYS A 69 -19.94 9.22 43.47
N ARG A 70 -19.41 8.21 44.17
CA ARG A 70 -18.50 7.22 43.57
C ARG A 70 -19.20 6.33 42.53
N ILE A 71 -20.48 6.03 42.72
CA ILE A 71 -21.28 5.29 41.74
C ILE A 71 -21.44 6.13 40.48
N GLU A 72 -21.82 7.41 40.61
CA GLU A 72 -21.94 8.35 39.48
C GLU A 72 -20.61 8.52 38.71
N GLU A 73 -19.48 8.67 39.43
CA GLU A 73 -18.15 8.74 38.83
C GLU A 73 -17.82 7.46 38.03
N LEU A 74 -18.16 6.29 38.58
CA LEU A 74 -17.95 5.00 37.91
C LEU A 74 -18.82 4.83 36.67
N GLU A 75 -20.09 5.25 36.72
CA GLU A 75 -21.00 5.25 35.58
C GLU A 75 -20.45 6.10 34.42
N HIS A 76 -19.95 7.29 34.73
CA HIS A 76 -19.31 8.15 33.74
C HIS A 76 -18.05 7.52 33.12
N ILE A 77 -17.20 6.87 33.93
CA ILE A 77 -16.02 6.15 33.44
C ILE A 77 -16.42 4.99 32.51
N MET A 78 -17.44 4.20 32.89
CA MET A 78 -17.93 3.11 32.04
C MET A 78 -18.50 3.61 30.71
N ALA A 79 -19.26 4.71 30.73
CA ALA A 79 -19.79 5.32 29.51
C ALA A 79 -18.66 5.76 28.56
N ASN A 80 -17.60 6.39 29.09
CA ASN A 80 -16.44 6.77 28.30
C ASN A 80 -15.71 5.55 27.72
N LEU A 81 -15.54 4.47 28.49
CA LEU A 81 -14.91 3.24 28.02
C LEU A 81 -15.72 2.58 26.88
N ILE A 82 -17.06 2.55 27.01
CA ILE A 82 -17.95 2.06 25.95
C ILE A 82 -17.77 2.89 24.67
N GLN A 83 -17.71 4.22 24.80
CA GLN A 83 -17.54 5.12 23.66
C GLN A 83 -16.19 4.92 22.97
N VAL A 84 -15.10 4.77 23.72
CA VAL A 84 -13.76 4.50 23.17
C VAL A 84 -13.72 3.14 22.48
N ASN A 85 -14.33 2.11 23.06
CA ASN A 85 -14.42 0.79 22.42
C ASN A 85 -15.15 0.85 21.08
N LYS A 86 -16.25 1.62 21.02
CA LYS A 86 -17.01 1.82 19.77
C LYS A 86 -16.17 2.52 18.69
N ASP A 87 -15.40 3.55 19.06
CA ASP A 87 -14.48 4.22 18.11
C ASP A 87 -13.38 3.28 17.61
N MET A 88 -12.81 2.46 18.50
CA MET A 88 -11.78 1.50 18.12
C MET A 88 -12.31 0.44 17.15
N GLU A 89 -13.53 -0.06 17.36
CA GLU A 89 -14.18 -1.01 16.46
C GLU A 89 -14.37 -0.41 15.06
N GLU A 90 -14.89 0.82 14.96
CA GLU A 90 -15.06 1.50 13.67
C GLU A 90 -13.72 1.74 12.96
N ARG A 91 -12.66 2.08 13.71
CA ARG A 91 -11.31 2.22 13.15
C ARG A 91 -10.77 0.88 12.66
N LEU A 92 -11.02 -0.20 13.39
CA LEU A 92 -10.59 -1.54 13.00
C LEU A 92 -11.27 -1.98 11.71
N ASP A 93 -12.57 -1.73 11.57
CA ASP A 93 -13.32 -2.01 10.34
C ASP A 93 -12.74 -1.25 9.13
N LYS A 94 -12.42 0.04 9.31
CA LYS A 94 -11.75 0.85 8.27
C LYS A 94 -10.39 0.28 7.89
N HIS A 95 -9.61 -0.17 8.86
CA HIS A 95 -8.30 -0.79 8.61
C HIS A 95 -8.44 -2.15 7.91
N MET A 96 -9.41 -2.96 8.30
CA MET A 96 -9.71 -4.25 7.69
C MET A 96 -10.09 -4.09 6.21
N ALA A 97 -10.93 -3.10 5.89
CA ALA A 97 -11.29 -2.78 4.51
C ALA A 97 -10.07 -2.35 3.66
N ARG A 98 -9.14 -1.58 4.25
CA ARG A 98 -7.89 -1.19 3.56
C ARG A 98 -6.96 -2.38 3.34
N LEU A 99 -6.85 -3.28 4.31
CA LEU A 99 -6.06 -4.51 4.17
C LEU A 99 -6.62 -5.40 3.06
N TYR A 100 -7.94 -5.55 3.00
CA TYR A 100 -8.59 -6.28 1.90
C TYR A 100 -8.23 -5.69 0.53
N MET A 101 -8.29 -4.36 0.38
CA MET A 101 -7.90 -3.70 -0.87
C MET A 101 -6.41 -3.88 -1.22
N LEU A 102 -5.53 -3.92 -0.21
CA LEU A 102 -4.10 -4.13 -0.41
C LEU A 102 -3.75 -5.59 -0.73
N GLU A 103 -4.46 -6.55 -0.14
CA GLU A 103 -4.29 -7.98 -0.43
C GLU A 103 -4.73 -8.31 -1.85
N GLN A 104 -5.79 -7.65 -2.34
CA GLN A 104 -6.23 -7.76 -3.74
C GLN A 104 -5.33 -7.01 -4.73
N LEU A 105 -4.36 -6.23 -4.23
CA LEU A 105 -3.42 -5.54 -5.10
C LEU A 105 -2.35 -6.53 -5.54
N ASP A 106 -2.50 -7.05 -6.76
CA ASP A 106 -1.46 -7.85 -7.40
C ASP A 106 -0.31 -6.95 -7.89
N ILE A 107 0.46 -6.43 -6.93
CA ILE A 107 1.60 -5.54 -7.16
C ILE A 107 2.60 -6.20 -8.13
N PRO A 108 2.97 -7.48 -7.98
CA PRO A 108 3.86 -8.13 -8.92
C PRO A 108 3.33 -8.11 -10.36
N GLN A 109 2.04 -8.39 -10.57
CA GLN A 109 1.45 -8.36 -11.91
C GLN A 109 1.34 -6.95 -12.48
N GLN A 110 0.95 -5.95 -11.68
CA GLN A 110 0.88 -4.56 -12.16
C GLN A 110 2.26 -4.02 -12.54
N VAL A 111 3.28 -4.31 -11.74
CA VAL A 111 4.67 -3.95 -12.06
C VAL A 111 5.13 -4.66 -13.32
N SER A 112 4.84 -5.97 -13.45
CA SER A 112 5.19 -6.74 -14.65
C SER A 112 4.51 -6.17 -15.89
N LYS A 113 3.23 -5.78 -15.80
CA LYS A 113 2.49 -5.13 -16.87
C LYS A 113 3.12 -3.79 -17.27
N ALA A 114 3.39 -2.91 -16.30
CA ALA A 114 4.02 -1.62 -16.57
C ALA A 114 5.41 -1.76 -17.20
N ILE A 115 6.22 -2.70 -16.72
CA ILE A 115 7.53 -3.00 -17.30
C ILE A 115 7.37 -3.51 -18.74
N SER A 116 6.44 -4.42 -18.99
CA SER A 116 6.21 -4.95 -20.35
C SER A 116 5.83 -3.85 -21.34
N GLU A 117 4.96 -2.92 -20.94
CA GLU A 117 4.56 -1.76 -21.77
C GLU A 117 5.76 -0.87 -22.11
N VAL A 118 6.60 -0.54 -21.12
CA VAL A 118 7.80 0.27 -21.33
C VAL A 118 8.82 -0.45 -22.23
N VAL A 119 9.04 -1.75 -22.01
CA VAL A 119 9.97 -2.54 -22.82
C VAL A 119 9.48 -2.64 -24.26
N THR A 120 8.19 -2.88 -24.48
CA THR A 120 7.60 -2.92 -25.83
C THR A 120 7.75 -1.58 -26.54
N ASP A 121 7.42 -0.44 -25.90
CA ASP A 121 7.60 0.90 -26.51
C ASP A 121 9.07 1.19 -26.82
N ALA A 122 9.99 0.82 -25.92
CA ALA A 122 11.41 1.02 -26.14
C ALA A 122 11.94 0.18 -27.32
N VAL A 123 11.51 -1.09 -27.42
CA VAL A 123 11.86 -1.99 -28.52
C VAL A 123 11.30 -1.46 -29.84
N ASP A 124 10.04 -1.06 -29.88
CA ASP A 124 9.42 -0.49 -31.07
C ASP A 124 10.14 0.76 -31.55
N ARG A 125 10.50 1.68 -30.64
CA ARG A 125 11.30 2.86 -30.98
C ARG A 125 12.69 2.49 -31.50
N ALA A 126 13.35 1.53 -30.86
CA ALA A 126 14.69 1.08 -31.26
C ALA A 126 14.69 0.39 -32.63
N MET A 127 13.63 -0.34 -32.96
CA MET A 127 13.45 -0.95 -34.29
C MET A 127 13.07 0.10 -35.35
N GLN A 128 12.23 1.07 -35.00
CA GLN A 128 11.76 2.08 -35.93
C GLN A 128 12.82 3.14 -36.27
N ALA A 129 13.70 3.51 -35.33
CA ALA A 129 14.69 4.58 -35.52
C ALA A 129 15.71 4.33 -36.66
N PRO A 130 16.33 3.13 -36.80
CA PRO A 130 17.21 2.82 -37.92
C PRO A 130 16.49 2.87 -39.27
N LEU A 131 15.23 2.40 -39.33
CA LEU A 131 14.42 2.43 -40.53
C LEU A 131 14.11 3.88 -40.92
N ARG A 132 13.59 4.68 -39.99
CA ARG A 132 13.33 6.12 -40.23
C ARG A 132 14.57 6.86 -40.70
N ASN A 133 15.75 6.54 -40.16
CA ASN A 133 17.00 7.18 -40.58
C ASN A 133 17.44 6.74 -41.99
N ARG A 134 17.33 5.45 -42.33
CA ARG A 134 17.70 4.95 -43.66
C ARG A 134 16.77 5.44 -44.77
N PHE A 135 15.51 5.62 -44.46
CA PHE A 135 14.49 6.03 -45.44
C PHE A 135 14.16 7.52 -45.38
N ARG A 136 14.83 8.32 -44.53
CA ARG A 136 14.53 9.76 -44.41
C ARG A 136 14.67 10.50 -45.74
N ASP A 137 15.77 10.22 -46.45
CA ASP A 137 16.17 10.98 -47.64
C ASP A 137 15.87 10.19 -48.93
N LEU A 138 15.22 9.03 -48.82
CA LEU A 138 14.92 8.18 -49.96
C LEU A 138 13.62 8.67 -50.64
N PRO A 139 13.60 8.91 -51.96
CA PRO A 139 12.36 9.20 -52.68
C PRO A 139 11.33 8.08 -52.49
N GLU A 140 10.05 8.45 -52.42
CA GLU A 140 8.97 7.48 -52.23
C GLU A 140 8.96 6.38 -53.31
N ALA A 141 9.26 6.74 -54.56
CA ALA A 141 9.39 5.78 -55.66
C ALA A 141 10.45 4.70 -55.39
N ASP A 142 11.59 5.09 -54.82
CA ASP A 142 12.70 4.19 -54.51
C ASP A 142 12.39 3.34 -53.27
N MET A 143 11.66 3.88 -52.27
CA MET A 143 11.13 3.06 -51.16
C MET A 143 10.18 1.97 -51.66
N LYS A 144 9.29 2.33 -52.60
CA LYS A 144 8.33 1.41 -53.23
C LYS A 144 9.04 0.34 -54.05
N GLU A 145 10.09 0.70 -54.78
CA GLU A 145 10.92 -0.27 -55.54
C GLU A 145 11.64 -1.25 -54.60
N ILE A 146 12.27 -0.77 -53.52
CA ILE A 146 12.94 -1.65 -52.54
C ILE A 146 11.96 -2.61 -51.85
N LEU A 147 10.76 -2.12 -51.49
CA LEU A 147 9.72 -2.95 -50.90
C LEU A 147 9.22 -4.00 -51.89
N HIS A 148 8.93 -3.61 -53.13
CA HIS A 148 8.51 -4.53 -54.19
C HIS A 148 9.58 -5.59 -54.44
N GLN A 149 10.85 -5.20 -54.60
CA GLN A 149 11.96 -6.11 -54.83
C GLN A 149 12.12 -7.11 -53.67
N ARG A 150 12.10 -6.63 -52.42
CA ARG A 150 12.25 -7.50 -51.24
C ARG A 150 11.07 -8.43 -51.04
N MET A 151 9.84 -7.95 -51.23
CA MET A 151 8.63 -8.75 -50.95
C MET A 151 8.24 -9.69 -52.10
N TRP A 152 8.40 -9.27 -53.35
CA TRP A 152 7.91 -10.02 -54.52
C TRP A 152 8.91 -11.07 -55.00
N GLU A 153 10.22 -10.79 -54.96
CA GLU A 153 11.23 -11.73 -55.48
C GLU A 153 11.62 -12.81 -54.50
N THR A 154 11.47 -12.58 -53.19
CA THR A 154 11.83 -13.59 -52.18
C THR A 154 10.70 -14.56 -51.85
N GLU A 155 9.51 -14.39 -52.43
CA GLU A 155 8.25 -15.14 -52.17
C GLU A 155 7.86 -15.27 -50.67
N SER A 156 8.56 -14.58 -49.77
CA SER A 156 8.46 -14.77 -48.33
C SER A 156 7.10 -14.37 -47.74
N CYS A 157 6.31 -13.55 -48.46
CA CYS A 157 4.96 -13.13 -48.04
C CYS A 157 3.83 -14.02 -48.58
N LYS A 158 4.10 -14.95 -49.51
CA LYS A 158 3.06 -15.79 -50.13
C LYS A 158 2.66 -17.01 -49.28
N SER A 159 3.40 -17.30 -48.20
CA SER A 159 3.24 -18.57 -47.47
C SER A 159 2.20 -18.55 -46.35
N HIS A 160 1.67 -17.38 -45.96
CA HIS A 160 0.74 -17.29 -44.83
C HIS A 160 -0.30 -16.16 -44.98
N GLU A 161 -1.57 -16.54 -44.81
CA GLU A 161 -2.78 -15.77 -45.14
C GLU A 161 -2.82 -14.38 -44.48
N ASP A 162 -2.35 -14.28 -43.24
CA ASP A 162 -2.34 -13.00 -42.50
C ASP A 162 -1.33 -12.00 -43.09
N HIS A 163 -0.23 -12.49 -43.69
CA HIS A 163 0.70 -11.63 -44.42
C HIS A 163 0.12 -11.15 -45.76
N MET A 164 -0.82 -11.90 -46.34
CA MET A 164 -1.49 -11.52 -47.59
C MET A 164 -2.46 -10.36 -47.40
N GLN A 165 -3.16 -10.30 -46.26
CA GLN A 165 -3.99 -9.13 -45.91
C GLN A 165 -3.15 -7.89 -45.58
N LEU A 166 -2.04 -8.07 -44.86
CA LEU A 166 -1.08 -6.99 -44.61
C LEU A 166 -0.50 -6.45 -45.92
N PHE A 167 -0.24 -7.33 -46.89
CA PHE A 167 0.23 -7.00 -48.22
C PHE A 167 -0.82 -6.18 -49.02
N GLU A 168 -2.08 -6.61 -49.05
CA GLU A 168 -3.14 -5.87 -49.74
C GLU A 168 -3.34 -4.47 -49.13
N ALA A 169 -3.19 -4.34 -47.81
CA ALA A 169 -3.24 -3.05 -47.12
C ALA A 169 -2.03 -2.15 -47.46
N LEU A 170 -0.83 -2.73 -47.56
CA LEU A 170 0.39 -2.03 -47.99
C LEU A 170 0.32 -1.56 -49.45
N GLU A 171 -0.23 -2.39 -50.34
CA GLU A 171 -0.44 -2.04 -51.75
C GLU A 171 -1.47 -0.91 -51.88
N LYS A 172 -2.59 -0.97 -51.13
CA LYS A 172 -3.57 0.12 -51.07
C LYS A 172 -2.96 1.41 -50.51
N LEU A 173 -2.11 1.30 -49.48
CA LEU A 173 -1.38 2.43 -48.89
C LEU A 173 -0.41 3.08 -49.90
N MET A 174 0.30 2.29 -50.69
CA MET A 174 1.25 2.80 -51.68
C MET A 174 0.58 3.50 -52.87
N ASN A 175 -0.72 3.29 -53.09
CA ASN A 175 -1.46 3.83 -54.22
C ASN A 175 -2.29 5.08 -53.89
N HIS A 176 -2.32 5.54 -52.64
CA HIS A 176 -3.12 6.70 -52.24
C HIS A 176 -2.25 7.83 -51.66
N ASP A 177 -2.25 8.99 -52.32
CA ASP A 177 -1.53 10.20 -51.88
C ASP A 177 -2.01 10.78 -50.53
N HIS A 178 -2.94 10.16 -49.79
CA HIS A 178 -3.63 10.77 -48.65
C HIS A 178 -3.59 9.85 -47.41
N SER A 179 -2.81 10.28 -46.40
CA SER A 179 -2.44 9.51 -45.20
C SER A 179 -3.53 9.37 -44.12
N GLU A 180 -4.71 9.98 -44.26
CA GLU A 180 -5.75 9.97 -43.22
C GLU A 180 -6.62 8.70 -43.23
N GLU A 181 -6.88 8.10 -44.39
CA GLU A 181 -7.64 6.82 -44.50
C GLU A 181 -6.83 5.60 -44.00
N LEU A 182 -5.49 5.74 -43.94
CA LEU A 182 -4.55 4.74 -43.44
C LEU A 182 -4.76 4.40 -41.96
N ALA A 183 -4.98 5.41 -41.11
CA ALA A 183 -5.15 5.18 -39.68
C ALA A 183 -6.39 4.33 -39.38
N GLN A 184 -7.40 4.42 -40.26
CA GLN A 184 -8.66 3.70 -40.14
C GLN A 184 -8.53 2.23 -40.57
N HIS A 185 -7.88 1.98 -41.71
CA HIS A 185 -7.63 0.62 -42.19
C HIS A 185 -6.65 -0.17 -41.30
N LEU A 186 -5.62 0.48 -40.74
CA LEU A 186 -4.67 -0.17 -39.83
C LEU A 186 -5.32 -0.57 -38.50
N ALA A 187 -6.22 0.27 -37.97
CA ALA A 187 -6.99 -0.02 -36.77
C ALA A 187 -8.02 -1.15 -36.98
N GLU A 188 -8.48 -1.34 -38.21
CA GLU A 188 -9.44 -2.40 -38.58
C GLU A 188 -8.75 -3.76 -38.78
N ALA A 189 -7.56 -3.77 -39.39
CA ALA A 189 -6.73 -4.97 -39.53
C ALA A 189 -6.23 -5.50 -38.17
N HIS A 190 -5.94 -4.63 -37.21
CA HIS A 190 -5.51 -5.02 -35.85
C HIS A 190 -6.62 -5.63 -34.97
N LYS A 191 -7.88 -5.58 -35.41
CA LYS A 191 -9.04 -6.12 -34.67
C LYS A 191 -9.43 -7.54 -35.07
N LYS A 192 -8.84 -8.10 -36.12
CA LYS A 192 -9.18 -9.41 -36.68
C LYS A 192 -8.15 -10.45 -36.23
#